data_AF-A0A1C5A9L1-F1
#
_entry.id   AF-A0A1C5A9L1-F1
#
_cell.length_a   1.000
_cell.length_b   1.000
_cell.length_c   1.000
_cell.angle_alpha   90.00
_cell.angle_beta   90.00
_cell.angle_gamma   90.00
#
_symmetry.space_group_name_H-M   'P 1'
#
loop_
_entity.id
_entity.type
_entity.pdbx_description
1 polymer ?
#
loop_
_entity_poly.entity_id
_entity_poly.type
_entity_poly.pdbx_seq_one_letter_code
_entity_poly.pdbx_strand_id
1 'polypeptide(L)' 'MPCPTTCTQPTPAQAHCSVCHHTFGGVTGFDSHRRDGTCLDPATLGFVQRDGVWRAPMSDDARERFARLNTHTED' A
#
# COMPACT_ATOMS: atom_id res chain seq x y z
N MET A 1 9.30 15.72 -12.56
CA MET A 1 8.19 15.64 -13.53
C MET A 1 6.91 15.96 -12.78
N PRO A 2 6.03 16.81 -13.33
CA PRO A 2 4.71 17.01 -12.73
C PRO A 2 3.92 15.69 -12.80
N CYS A 3 3.11 15.41 -11.79
CA CYS A 3 2.27 14.22 -11.82
C CYS A 3 1.27 14.30 -12.98
N PRO A 4 1.07 13.22 -13.74
CA PRO A 4 0.06 13.19 -14.77
C PRO A 4 -1.32 13.34 -14.13
N THR A 5 -2.28 13.93 -14.85
CA THR A 5 -3.66 14.15 -14.36
C THR A 5 -4.38 12.84 -14.04
N THR A 6 -3.89 11.71 -14.55
CA THR A 6 -4.38 10.35 -14.27
C THR A 6 -3.87 9.78 -12.95
N CYS A 7 -2.98 10.49 -12.27
CA CYS A 7 -2.41 10.06 -11.00
C CYS A 7 -3.41 10.28 -9.84
N THR A 8 -3.66 9.23 -9.06
CA THR A 8 -4.41 9.36 -7.80
C THR A 8 -3.66 10.30 -6.85
N GLN A 9 -4.27 11.42 -6.47
CA GLN A 9 -3.68 12.33 -5.48
C GLN A 9 -3.60 11.63 -4.11
N PRO A 10 -2.40 11.49 -3.52
CA PRO A 10 -2.27 10.87 -2.22
C PRO A 10 -2.84 11.77 -1.11
N THR A 11 -3.38 11.17 -0.07
CA THR A 11 -3.58 11.87 1.20
C THR A 11 -2.25 12.01 1.96
N PRO A 12 -2.14 12.84 3.02
CA PRO A 12 -0.92 12.94 3.82
C PRO A 12 -0.46 11.63 4.48
N ALA A 13 -1.37 10.65 4.62
CA ALA A 13 -1.07 9.32 5.17
C ALA A 13 -0.60 8.32 4.10
N GLN A 14 -0.66 8.68 2.82
CA GLN A 14 -0.29 7.83 1.70
C GLN A 14 1.09 8.21 1.15
N ALA A 15 1.80 7.22 0.61
CA ALA A 15 3.08 7.43 -0.05
C ALA A 15 2.88 7.36 -1.57
N HIS A 16 3.46 8.32 -2.30
CA HIS A 16 3.33 8.40 -3.75
C HIS A 16 4.70 8.29 -4.43
N CYS A 17 4.83 7.37 -5.39
CA CYS A 17 6.06 7.24 -6.16
C CYS A 17 6.07 8.19 -7.34
N SER A 18 6.97 9.18 -7.32
CA SER A 18 7.14 10.13 -8.42
C SER A 18 7.72 9.54 -9.72
N VAL A 19 8.15 8.26 -9.71
CA VAL A 19 8.72 7.57 -10.87
C VAL A 19 7.66 6.79 -11.64
N CYS A 20 6.92 5.90 -10.96
CA CYS A 20 5.89 5.06 -11.59
C CYS A 20 4.45 5.54 -11.32
N HIS A 21 4.29 6.56 -10.49
CA HIS A 21 3.01 7.16 -10.12
C HIS A 21 2.02 6.26 -9.36
N HIS A 22 2.49 5.14 -8.81
CA HIS A 22 1.69 4.35 -7.88
C HIS A 22 1.58 5.01 -6.51
N THR A 23 0.39 4.94 -5.94
CA THR A 23 0.08 5.43 -4.58
C THR A 23 -0.07 4.23 -3.65
N PHE A 24 0.54 4.32 -2.47
CA PHE A 24 0.62 3.27 -1.47
C PHE A 24 -0.04 3.73 -0.17
N GLY A 25 -0.66 2.80 0.54
CA GLY A 25 -1.33 3.08 1.81
C GLY A 25 -0.40 3.49 2.96
N GLY A 26 0.92 3.46 2.74
CA GLY A 26 1.93 3.88 3.72
C GLY A 26 3.35 3.64 3.23
N VAL A 27 4.33 4.12 4.01
CA VAL A 27 5.76 4.10 3.67
C VAL A 27 6.32 2.68 3.50
N THR A 28 5.91 1.71 4.31
CA THR A 28 6.38 0.33 4.21
C THR A 28 6.07 -0.30 2.85
N GLY A 29 4.89 -0.02 2.30
CA GLY A 29 4.50 -0.48 0.97
C GLY A 29 5.33 0.20 -0.12
N PHE A 30 5.58 1.50 0.03
CA PHE A 30 6.43 2.26 -0.88
C PHE A 30 7.88 1.75 -0.88
N ASP A 31 8.49 1.53 0.28
CA ASP A 31 9.86 1.05 0.40
C ASP A 31 10.02 -0.35 -0.20
N SER A 32 9.03 -1.22 0.02
CA SER A 32 9.02 -2.57 -0.58
C SER A 32 8.94 -2.52 -2.11
N HIS A 33 8.19 -1.54 -2.64
CA HIS A 33 8.13 -1.26 -4.07
C HIS A 33 9.45 -0.67 -4.59
N ARG A 34 10.07 0.24 -3.84
CA ARG A 34 11.23 1.01 -4.25
C ARG A 34 12.52 0.38 -3.71
N ARG A 35 12.99 -0.67 -4.37
CA ARG A 35 14.16 -1.44 -3.95
C ARG A 35 15.34 -1.27 -4.91
N ASP A 36 16.53 -1.02 -4.37
CA ASP A 36 17.78 -0.89 -5.13
C ASP A 36 17.69 0.10 -6.30
N GLY A 37 17.01 1.23 -6.07
CA GLY A 37 16.81 2.25 -7.10
C GLY A 37 15.86 1.85 -8.23
N THR A 38 15.17 0.71 -8.12
CA THR A 38 14.21 0.19 -9.10
C THR A 38 12.78 0.19 -8.56
N CYS A 39 11.81 0.34 -9.46
CA CYS A 39 10.40 0.24 -9.12
C CYS A 39 9.97 -1.20 -9.38
N LEU A 40 9.72 -1.96 -8.32
CA LEU A 40 9.09 -3.27 -8.41
C LEU A 40 7.57 -3.11 -8.59
N ASP A 41 6.98 -3.99 -9.38
CA ASP A 41 5.54 -4.03 -9.62
C ASP A 41 4.82 -4.50 -8.34
N PRO A 42 3.96 -3.67 -7.72
CA PRO A 42 3.24 -4.04 -6.51
C PRO A 42 2.42 -5.34 -6.65
N ALA A 43 1.88 -5.63 -7.84
CA ALA A 43 1.12 -6.86 -8.07
C ALA A 43 2.01 -8.11 -7.90
N THR A 44 3.26 -8.05 -8.36
CA THR A 44 4.24 -9.13 -8.19
C THR A 44 4.70 -9.30 -6.74
N LEU A 45 4.55 -8.27 -5.92
CA LEU A 45 4.83 -8.30 -4.47
C LEU A 45 3.64 -8.80 -3.64
N GLY A 46 2.53 -9.20 -4.28
CA GLY A 46 1.32 -9.65 -3.60
C GLY A 46 0.50 -8.51 -2.98
N PHE A 47 0.71 -7.27 -3.42
CA PHE A 47 -0.06 -6.14 -2.93
C PHE A 47 -1.44 -6.14 -3.58
N VAL A 48 -2.43 -5.63 -2.86
CA VAL A 48 -3.79 -5.50 -3.38
C VAL A 48 -4.09 -4.02 -3.60
N GLN A 49 -4.54 -3.67 -4.80
CA GLN A 49 -5.00 -2.33 -5.09
C GLN A 49 -6.46 -2.17 -4.65
N ARG A 50 -6.76 -1.12 -3.89
CA ARG A 50 -8.12 -0.69 -3.53
C ARG A 50 -8.22 0.81 -3.69
N ASP A 51 -9.20 1.27 -4.46
CA ASP A 51 -9.46 2.70 -4.71
C ASP A 51 -8.21 3.44 -5.25
N GLY A 52 -7.46 2.79 -6.14
CA GLY A 52 -6.21 3.34 -6.70
C GLY A 52 -5.00 3.29 -5.76
N VAL A 53 -5.16 2.77 -4.54
CA VAL A 53 -4.11 2.70 -3.51
C VAL A 53 -3.65 1.27 -3.29
N TRP A 54 -2.35 1.04 -3.46
CA TRP A 54 -1.71 -0.25 -3.19
C TRP A 54 -1.51 -0.47 -1.69
N ARG A 55 -1.97 -1.62 -1.21
CA ARG A 55 -1.84 -2.03 0.19
C ARG A 55 -1.01 -3.29 0.26
N ALA A 56 0.04 -3.25 1.09
CA ALA A 56 0.83 -4.43 1.40
C ALA A 56 -0.08 -5.51 2.02
N PRO A 57 0.19 -6.80 1.77
CA PRO A 57 -0.49 -7.86 2.49
C PRO A 57 -0.27 -7.67 3.98
N MET A 58 -1.32 -7.89 4.78
CA MET A 58 -1.13 -7.99 6.23
C MET A 58 -0.24 -9.20 6.49
N SER A 59 0.80 -9.04 7.31
CA SER A 59 1.54 -10.19 7.84
C SER A 59 0.60 -11.16 8.54
N ASP A 60 0.93 -12.45 8.56
CA ASP A 60 0.12 -13.47 9.26
C ASP A 60 -0.15 -13.09 10.72
N ASP A 61 0.86 -12.57 11.44
CA ASP A 61 0.72 -12.01 12.78
C ASP A 61 -0.32 -10.88 12.87
N ALA A 62 -0.31 -9.95 11.91
CA ALA A 62 -1.23 -8.82 11.90
C ALA A 62 -2.66 -9.29 11.61
N ARG A 63 -2.80 -10.25 10.70
CA ARG A 63 -4.08 -10.89 10.36
C ARG A 63 -4.67 -11.65 11.56
N GLU A 64 -3.85 -12.41 12.27
CA GLU A 64 -4.28 -13.14 13.46
C GLU A 64 -4.71 -12.19 14.58
N ARG A 65 -3.92 -11.14 14.85
CA ARG A 65 -4.29 -10.12 15.85
C ARG A 65 -5.63 -9.47 15.51
N PHE A 66 -5.81 -9.04 14.27
CA PHE A 66 -7.06 -8.42 13.83
C PHE A 66 -8.26 -9.37 13.99
N ALA A 67 -8.10 -10.65 13.62
CA ALA A 67 -9.14 -11.66 13.80
C ALA A 67 -9.58 -11.80 15.27
N ARG A 68 -8.62 -11.85 16.20
CA ARG A 68 -8.88 -11.91 17.66
C ARG A 68 -9.59 -10.67 18.19
N LEU A 69 -9.20 -9.48 17.73
CA LEU A 69 -9.84 -8.21 18.12
C LEU A 69 -11.29 -8.12 17.64
N ASN A 70 -11.58 -8.64 16.43
CA ASN A 70 -12.90 -8.56 15.83
C ASN A 70 -13.90 -9.64 16.31
N THR A 71 -13.48 -10.52 17.24
CA THR A 71 -14.35 -11.56 17.84
C THR A 71 -15.08 -11.09 19.11
N HIS A 72 -14.84 -9.85 19.58
CA HIS A 72 -15.38 -9.32 20.84
C HIS A 72 -16.49 -8.26 20.67
N THR A 73 -17.12 -8.15 19.50
CA THR A 73 -18.21 -7.19 19.24
C THR A 73 -19.54 -7.89 19.01
N GLU A 74 -19.97 -8.72 19.96
CA GLU A 74 -21.35 -9.22 20.05
C GLU A 74 -21.69 -9.42 21.55
N ASP A 75 -22.23 -8.38 22.19
CA ASP A 75 -23.14 -8.46 23.36
C ASP A 75 -24.13 -7.27 23.29
#